data_AF-A0A916RSZ3-F1
#
_entry.id   AF-A0A916RSZ3-F1
#
_cell.length_a   1.000
_cell.length_b   1.000
_cell.length_c   1.000
_cell.angle_alpha   90.00
_cell.angle_beta   90.00
_cell.angle_gamma   90.00
#
_symmetry.space_group_name_H-M   'P 1'
#
loop_
_entity.id
_entity.type
_entity.pdbx_description
1 polymer ?
#
loop_
_entity_poly.entity_id
_entity_poly.type
_entity_poly.pdbx_seq_one_letter_code
_entity_poly.pdbx_strand_id
1 'polypeptide(L)'
;MVEAKFFPKPVQPSPAQSSVAIVGSQESILKSNLATGGINPPPGFDVDPNTLDTQDKLIAFLKEFDDWSSEYQIMYAEKYGKDGVLLIPPMGHTERTIVTSATNPGKIYIVEEMDANAYYTLSREDQVRVAGTKAFEEAKGAFGFERAADVRFDDLPLNEYIDSVIADMRAAQGKMPDADLQAFLDQLRHERDSVNAQEILRPSIISKRIEDIKASFKRAALFANVKPESYDTKSKSYSDVISLDGGAAISQGYRVFADCDRQIAQLEEQRSKLLKHSGKLDVPELLMQFLMLTKQINDTKSVREAEESKQQNELSKTYAAMQDAVNETLRLFNGNDEDQKYSLYGKNYADLTDRQKMIVSMFSTLYGAGAQQHPLEEAGGVARALMDMLSRSQGHLSMTAHTSAQWNTFGTQLSEGVTTLGRNTQLKTNEITSMQQMSTSLFEAISKTISNSYSLLQSVAKNIS
;
A
#
# COMPACT_ATOMS: atom_id res chain seq x y z
N MET A 1 39.77 -26.91 31.08
CA MET A 1 39.19 -26.72 32.42
C MET A 1 38.69 -25.29 32.49
N VAL A 2 37.43 -25.06 32.13
CA VAL A 2 36.75 -23.76 32.22
C VAL A 2 35.35 -24.08 32.75
N GLU A 3 34.98 -23.40 33.83
CA GLU A 3 33.77 -23.59 34.61
C GLU A 3 32.50 -23.39 33.78
N ALA A 4 31.64 -24.41 33.76
CA ALA A 4 30.31 -24.34 33.21
C ALA A 4 29.38 -23.62 34.22
N LYS A 5 29.01 -22.38 33.90
CA LYS A 5 27.95 -21.65 34.61
C LYS A 5 26.59 -22.27 34.27
N PHE A 6 25.92 -22.76 35.31
CA PHE A 6 24.53 -23.21 35.27
C PHE A 6 23.59 -22.08 34.83
N PHE A 7 22.91 -22.26 33.71
CA PHE A 7 21.72 -21.48 33.36
C PHE A 7 20.49 -22.13 34.01
N PRO A 8 19.60 -21.38 34.68
CA PRO A 8 18.35 -21.92 35.18
C PRO A 8 17.42 -22.26 34.01
N LYS A 9 16.71 -23.39 34.13
CA LYS A 9 15.69 -23.83 33.16
C LYS A 9 14.60 -22.76 33.00
N PRO A 10 14.05 -22.57 31.78
CA PRO A 10 12.92 -21.69 31.58
C PRO A 10 11.71 -22.23 32.37
N VAL A 11 11.16 -21.36 33.22
CA VAL A 11 9.90 -21.59 33.91
C VAL A 11 8.80 -21.57 32.85
N GLN A 12 8.09 -22.70 32.69
CA GLN A 12 6.91 -22.76 31.83
C GLN A 12 5.84 -21.80 32.38
N PRO A 13 5.23 -20.93 31.54
CA PRO A 13 4.09 -20.15 31.98
C PRO A 13 2.91 -21.07 32.24
N SER A 14 2.37 -20.98 33.46
CA SER A 14 1.10 -21.59 33.85
C SER A 14 -0.02 -21.12 32.92
N PRO A 15 -0.98 -21.98 32.54
CA PRO A 15 -2.13 -21.55 31.76
C PRO A 15 -2.93 -20.55 32.59
N ALA A 16 -3.09 -19.34 32.04
CA ALA A 16 -3.96 -18.32 32.60
C ALA A 16 -5.42 -18.80 32.47
N GLN A 17 -5.93 -19.44 33.53
CA GLN A 17 -7.34 -19.37 33.85
C GLN A 17 -7.59 -17.98 34.42
N SER A 18 -8.33 -17.12 33.69
CA SER A 18 -9.33 -16.20 34.24
C SER A 18 -9.67 -15.11 33.22
N SER A 19 -10.74 -15.34 32.45
CA SER A 19 -11.51 -14.28 31.78
C SER A 19 -13.03 -14.56 31.80
N VAL A 20 -13.47 -15.66 32.41
CA VAL A 20 -14.89 -16.06 32.46
C VAL A 20 -15.67 -15.36 33.59
N ALA A 21 -15.00 -14.75 34.56
CA ALA A 21 -15.65 -14.24 35.78
C ALA A 21 -16.27 -12.83 35.67
N ILE A 22 -15.98 -12.05 34.62
CA ILE A 22 -16.49 -10.66 34.49
C ILE A 22 -17.85 -10.62 33.77
N VAL A 23 -18.10 -11.54 32.82
CA VAL A 23 -19.37 -11.59 32.07
C VAL A 23 -20.54 -11.96 32.98
N GLY A 24 -20.33 -12.87 33.93
CA GLY A 24 -21.37 -13.28 34.89
C GLY A 24 -21.78 -12.18 35.88
N SER A 25 -20.96 -11.14 36.10
CA SER A 25 -21.30 -10.08 37.06
C SER A 25 -22.18 -8.99 36.45
N GLN A 26 -22.01 -8.63 35.17
CA GLN A 26 -22.89 -7.66 34.51
C GLN A 26 -24.25 -8.24 34.11
N GLU A 27 -24.30 -9.49 33.68
CA GLU A 27 -25.57 -10.19 33.44
C GLU A 27 -26.38 -10.31 34.74
N SER A 28 -25.68 -10.55 35.87
CA SER A 28 -26.24 -10.52 37.22
C SER A 28 -26.70 -9.12 37.65
N ILE A 29 -25.98 -8.06 37.27
CA ILE A 29 -26.33 -6.67 37.65
C ILE A 29 -27.51 -6.13 36.83
N LEU A 30 -27.56 -6.43 35.52
CA LEU A 30 -28.72 -6.12 34.67
C LEU A 30 -29.95 -6.87 35.16
N LYS A 31 -29.84 -8.18 35.39
CA LYS A 31 -30.93 -9.00 35.95
C LYS A 31 -31.32 -8.56 37.37
N SER A 32 -30.38 -8.12 38.22
CA SER A 32 -30.70 -7.65 39.58
C SER A 32 -31.37 -6.28 39.57
N ASN A 33 -30.95 -5.34 38.73
CA ASN A 33 -31.56 -3.99 38.66
C ASN A 33 -33.03 -4.05 38.19
N LEU A 34 -33.37 -4.99 37.31
CA LEU A 34 -34.75 -5.27 36.91
C LEU A 34 -35.57 -5.99 37.99
N ALA A 35 -34.93 -6.89 38.75
CA ALA A 35 -35.60 -7.61 39.83
C ALA A 35 -35.91 -6.73 41.06
N THR A 36 -35.18 -5.63 41.27
CA THR A 36 -35.31 -4.82 42.50
C THR A 36 -36.04 -3.48 42.35
N GLY A 37 -36.47 -3.03 41.15
CA GLY A 37 -37.31 -1.83 41.09
C GLY A 37 -37.69 -1.28 39.70
N GLY A 38 -38.95 -1.50 39.30
CA GLY A 38 -39.84 -0.42 38.83
C GLY A 38 -39.86 -0.02 37.35
N ILE A 39 -39.07 -0.61 36.46
CA ILE A 39 -39.20 -0.30 35.02
C ILE A 39 -40.04 -1.41 34.38
N ASN A 40 -41.29 -1.09 34.07
CA ASN A 40 -42.12 -1.98 33.27
C ASN A 40 -41.48 -2.13 31.88
N PRO A 41 -41.42 -3.35 31.32
CA PRO A 41 -40.97 -3.52 29.95
C PRO A 41 -41.81 -2.63 29.02
N PRO A 42 -41.20 -2.06 27.98
CA PRO A 42 -41.94 -1.24 27.02
C PRO A 42 -43.04 -2.09 26.37
N PRO A 43 -44.10 -1.47 25.85
CA PRO A 43 -45.10 -2.22 25.10
C PRO A 43 -44.43 -2.95 23.93
N GLY A 44 -44.98 -4.10 23.55
CA GLY A 44 -44.39 -4.96 22.52
C GLY A 44 -43.25 -5.89 22.98
N PHE A 45 -42.64 -5.69 24.17
CA PHE A 45 -41.49 -6.50 24.61
C PHE A 45 -41.75 -8.02 24.70
N ASP A 46 -42.98 -8.41 25.05
CA ASP A 46 -43.36 -9.82 25.13
C ASP A 46 -43.95 -10.38 23.81
N VAL A 47 -43.97 -9.59 22.74
CA VAL A 47 -44.39 -10.07 21.41
C VAL A 47 -43.30 -10.96 20.83
N ASP A 48 -43.64 -12.20 20.49
CA ASP A 48 -42.73 -13.12 19.79
C ASP A 48 -42.55 -12.61 18.34
N PRO A 49 -41.31 -12.41 17.85
CA PRO A 49 -41.06 -11.88 16.51
C PRO A 49 -41.67 -12.75 15.40
N ASN A 50 -41.86 -14.05 15.63
CA ASN A 50 -42.52 -14.95 14.67
C ASN A 50 -44.02 -14.72 14.55
N THR A 51 -44.62 -13.97 15.47
CA THR A 51 -46.05 -13.61 15.46
C THR A 51 -46.34 -12.28 14.74
N LEU A 52 -45.30 -11.60 14.24
CA LEU A 52 -45.41 -10.40 13.41
C LEU A 52 -45.84 -10.79 11.99
N ASP A 53 -47.04 -11.34 11.90
CA ASP A 53 -47.61 -12.02 10.73
C ASP A 53 -48.28 -11.08 9.70
N THR A 54 -48.24 -9.77 9.94
CA THR A 54 -48.73 -8.76 8.99
C THR A 54 -47.75 -7.59 8.89
N GLN A 55 -47.72 -6.93 7.73
CA GLN A 55 -46.86 -5.78 7.48
C GLN A 55 -47.13 -4.63 8.47
N ASP A 56 -48.39 -4.33 8.79
CA ASP A 56 -48.73 -3.28 9.75
C ASP A 56 -48.24 -3.59 11.17
N LYS A 57 -48.33 -4.85 11.61
CA LYS A 57 -47.80 -5.28 12.92
C LYS A 57 -46.28 -5.15 12.96
N LEU A 58 -45.60 -5.56 11.88
CA LEU A 58 -44.15 -5.45 11.78
C LEU A 58 -43.70 -3.99 11.81
N ILE A 59 -44.30 -3.11 11.01
CA ILE A 59 -43.95 -1.68 10.98
C ILE A 59 -44.19 -1.03 12.34
N ALA A 60 -45.33 -1.31 12.97
CA ALA A 60 -45.64 -0.79 14.30
C ALA A 60 -44.63 -1.28 15.36
N PHE A 61 -44.30 -2.57 15.33
CA PHE A 61 -43.31 -3.17 16.22
C PHE A 61 -41.92 -2.59 16.02
N LEU A 62 -41.43 -2.48 14.77
CA LEU A 62 -40.09 -1.96 14.50
C LEU A 62 -39.94 -0.49 14.92
N LYS A 63 -40.99 0.32 14.71
CA LYS A 63 -41.01 1.69 15.19
C LYS A 63 -40.89 1.77 16.70
N GLU A 64 -41.64 0.93 17.42
CA GLU A 64 -41.58 0.87 18.88
C GLU A 64 -40.25 0.31 19.38
N PHE A 65 -39.71 -0.73 18.73
CA PHE A 65 -38.41 -1.32 19.02
C PHE A 65 -37.28 -0.30 18.88
N ASP A 66 -37.32 0.56 17.87
CA ASP A 66 -36.32 1.62 17.64
C ASP A 66 -36.37 2.71 18.73
N ASP A 67 -37.52 2.89 19.37
CA ASP A 67 -37.72 3.80 20.51
C ASP A 67 -37.29 3.17 21.86
N TRP A 68 -37.00 1.87 21.90
CA TRP A 68 -36.55 1.20 23.13
C TRP A 68 -35.13 1.62 23.52
N SER A 69 -34.85 1.57 24.83
CA SER A 69 -33.47 1.69 25.30
C SER A 69 -32.64 0.48 24.83
N SER A 70 -31.34 0.67 24.65
CA SER A 70 -30.46 -0.40 24.20
C SER A 70 -30.52 -1.62 25.13
N GLU A 71 -30.70 -1.43 26.44
CA GLU A 71 -30.87 -2.53 27.40
C GLU A 71 -32.07 -3.41 27.07
N TYR A 72 -33.23 -2.82 26.75
CA TYR A 72 -34.42 -3.59 26.37
C TYR A 72 -34.24 -4.28 25.02
N GLN A 73 -33.60 -3.62 24.06
CA GLN A 73 -33.31 -4.23 22.77
C GLN A 73 -32.39 -5.46 22.93
N ILE A 74 -31.37 -5.36 23.78
CA ILE A 74 -30.46 -6.47 24.11
C ILE A 74 -31.22 -7.60 24.76
N MET A 75 -32.00 -7.31 25.80
CA MET A 75 -32.79 -8.34 26.49
C MET A 75 -33.78 -9.03 25.55
N TYR A 76 -34.41 -8.28 24.64
CA TYR A 76 -35.31 -8.85 23.66
C TYR A 76 -34.56 -9.75 22.67
N ALA A 77 -33.38 -9.31 22.19
CA ALA A 77 -32.51 -10.11 21.34
C ALA A 77 -31.97 -11.37 22.05
N GLU A 78 -31.69 -11.31 23.35
CA GLU A 78 -31.31 -12.47 24.15
C GLU A 78 -32.49 -13.43 24.39
N LYS A 79 -33.70 -12.88 24.54
CA LYS A 79 -34.92 -13.65 24.80
C LYS A 79 -35.37 -14.44 23.57
N TYR A 80 -35.34 -13.82 22.38
CA TYR A 80 -35.87 -14.41 21.15
C TYR A 80 -34.81 -14.78 20.11
N GLY A 81 -33.61 -14.24 20.22
CA GLY A 81 -32.50 -14.57 19.35
C GLY A 81 -31.82 -15.89 19.74
N LYS A 82 -30.93 -16.35 18.86
CA LYS A 82 -30.11 -17.53 19.05
C LYS A 82 -28.65 -17.18 18.79
N ASP A 83 -27.75 -17.60 19.69
CA ASP A 83 -26.31 -17.36 19.59
C ASP A 83 -25.95 -15.86 19.44
N GLY A 84 -26.76 -14.98 20.03
CA GLY A 84 -26.59 -13.53 19.95
C GLY A 84 -27.08 -12.89 18.65
N VAL A 85 -27.85 -13.62 17.83
CA VAL A 85 -28.47 -13.12 16.60
C VAL A 85 -29.98 -13.25 16.70
N LEU A 86 -30.69 -12.14 16.55
CA LEU A 86 -32.14 -12.07 16.44
C LEU A 86 -32.52 -11.73 14.99
N LEU A 87 -33.40 -12.55 14.42
CA LEU A 87 -33.99 -12.32 13.12
C LEU A 87 -35.44 -11.88 13.30
N ILE A 88 -35.80 -10.71 12.76
CA ILE A 88 -37.18 -10.25 12.71
C ILE A 88 -37.68 -10.47 11.27
N PRO A 89 -38.68 -11.35 11.07
CA PRO A 89 -39.00 -11.89 9.75
C PRO A 89 -39.50 -10.83 8.74
N PRO A 90 -39.20 -11.01 7.45
CA PRO A 90 -39.57 -10.08 6.40
C PRO A 90 -41.03 -10.26 5.94
N MET A 91 -41.92 -9.34 6.31
CA MET A 91 -43.24 -9.20 5.68
C MET A 91 -43.20 -8.11 4.61
N GLY A 92 -42.64 -8.42 3.43
CA GLY A 92 -42.52 -7.47 2.32
C GLY A 92 -41.46 -6.37 2.52
N HIS A 93 -40.63 -6.48 3.57
CA HIS A 93 -39.45 -5.66 3.85
C HIS A 93 -38.19 -6.52 3.86
N THR A 94 -37.01 -5.90 3.85
CA THR A 94 -35.76 -6.59 4.16
C THR A 94 -35.84 -7.17 5.57
N GLU A 95 -35.43 -8.43 5.74
CA GLU A 95 -35.30 -9.08 7.06
C GLU A 95 -34.45 -8.17 7.96
N ARG A 96 -34.83 -7.97 9.22
CA ARG A 96 -34.03 -7.15 10.15
C ARG A 96 -33.21 -8.07 11.04
N THR A 97 -31.90 -7.91 10.99
CA THR A 97 -30.92 -8.74 11.68
C THR A 97 -30.27 -7.94 12.77
N ILE A 98 -30.57 -8.31 14.01
CA ILE A 98 -30.00 -7.69 15.20
C ILE A 98 -28.95 -8.63 15.78
N VAL A 99 -27.73 -8.15 15.95
CA VAL A 99 -26.62 -8.90 16.53
C VAL A 99 -26.21 -8.26 17.84
N THR A 100 -26.23 -9.01 18.94
CA THR A 100 -25.68 -8.56 20.22
C THR A 100 -24.15 -8.65 20.18
N SER A 101 -23.46 -7.61 20.68
CA SER A 101 -22.00 -7.60 20.71
C SER A 101 -21.46 -8.71 21.64
N ALA A 102 -20.44 -9.41 21.17
CA ALA A 102 -19.67 -10.41 21.91
C ALA A 102 -18.73 -9.77 22.92
N THR A 103 -18.31 -8.52 22.66
CA THR A 103 -17.25 -7.84 23.40
C THR A 103 -17.76 -6.69 24.26
N ASN A 104 -18.95 -6.16 23.96
CA ASN A 104 -19.60 -5.11 24.72
C ASN A 104 -21.08 -5.48 24.99
N PRO A 105 -21.39 -6.10 26.14
CA PRO A 105 -22.73 -6.59 26.46
C PRO A 105 -23.84 -5.54 26.40
N GLY A 106 -23.50 -4.24 26.45
CA GLY A 106 -24.44 -3.12 26.33
C GLY A 106 -24.71 -2.63 24.91
N LYS A 107 -24.32 -3.38 23.87
CA LYS A 107 -24.38 -2.93 22.47
C LYS A 107 -25.03 -3.96 21.56
N ILE A 108 -25.86 -3.47 20.64
CA ILE A 108 -26.39 -4.23 19.51
C ILE A 108 -25.98 -3.60 18.17
N TYR A 109 -26.07 -4.40 17.12
CA TYR A 109 -25.84 -4.01 15.74
C TYR A 109 -27.06 -4.37 14.90
N ILE A 110 -27.59 -3.42 14.14
CA ILE A 110 -28.60 -3.66 13.11
C ILE A 110 -27.86 -3.74 11.78
N VAL A 111 -27.66 -4.96 11.27
CA VAL A 111 -26.71 -5.24 10.18
C VAL A 111 -27.06 -4.46 8.91
N GLU A 112 -28.35 -4.29 8.62
CA GLU A 112 -28.86 -3.60 7.44
C GLU A 112 -28.61 -2.08 7.47
N GLU A 113 -28.41 -1.51 8.66
CA GLU A 113 -28.16 -0.08 8.87
C GLU A 113 -26.67 0.25 9.01
N MET A 114 -25.82 -0.78 9.06
CA MET A 114 -24.40 -0.59 9.17
C MET A 114 -23.81 -0.03 7.88
N ASP A 115 -23.11 1.09 8.00
CA ASP A 115 -22.26 1.58 6.94
C ASP A 115 -20.92 0.81 6.90
N ALA A 116 -20.16 1.09 5.85
CA ALA A 116 -18.89 0.44 5.60
C ALA A 116 -17.84 0.69 6.71
N ASN A 117 -17.96 1.77 7.49
CA ASN A 117 -17.05 2.09 8.60
C ASN A 117 -17.48 1.37 9.89
N ALA A 118 -18.78 1.20 10.11
CA ALA A 118 -19.34 0.45 11.22
C ALA A 118 -18.83 -0.99 11.20
N TYR A 119 -18.81 -1.67 10.03
CA TYR A 119 -18.25 -3.02 9.90
C TYR A 119 -16.76 -3.09 10.25
N TYR A 120 -15.97 -2.10 9.83
CA TYR A 120 -14.52 -2.07 10.05
C TYR A 120 -14.12 -1.81 11.50
N THR A 121 -14.97 -1.12 12.26
CA THR A 121 -14.70 -0.74 13.66
C THR A 121 -15.17 -1.79 14.67
N LEU A 122 -15.86 -2.84 14.22
CA LEU A 122 -16.20 -3.99 15.04
C LEU A 122 -14.94 -4.70 15.55
N SER A 123 -15.02 -5.23 16.78
CA SER A 123 -14.06 -6.23 17.24
C SER A 123 -14.13 -7.47 16.37
N ARG A 124 -13.07 -8.28 16.34
CA ARG A 124 -13.04 -9.49 15.52
C ARG A 124 -14.18 -10.44 15.85
N GLU A 125 -14.48 -10.62 17.13
CA GLU A 125 -15.57 -11.48 17.61
C GLU A 125 -16.94 -10.98 17.13
N ASP A 126 -17.14 -9.66 17.14
CA ASP A 126 -18.36 -9.04 16.61
C ASP A 126 -18.42 -9.18 15.08
N GLN A 127 -17.30 -9.02 14.37
CA GLN A 127 -17.22 -9.26 12.93
C GLN A 127 -17.59 -10.70 12.58
N VAL A 128 -17.13 -11.70 13.35
CA VAL A 128 -17.48 -13.11 13.13
C VAL A 128 -18.97 -13.35 13.26
N ARG A 129 -19.62 -12.76 14.28
CA ARG A 129 -21.07 -12.89 14.45
C ARG A 129 -21.82 -12.25 13.30
N VAL A 130 -21.47 -11.00 12.97
CA VAL A 130 -22.10 -10.22 11.90
C VAL A 130 -21.89 -10.88 10.53
N ALA A 131 -20.68 -11.32 10.23
CA ALA A 131 -20.32 -12.00 8.98
C ALA A 131 -21.00 -13.37 8.81
N GLY A 132 -21.47 -13.98 9.90
CA GLY A 132 -22.24 -15.22 9.87
C GLY A 132 -23.72 -15.04 9.49
N THR A 133 -24.18 -13.79 9.35
CA THR A 133 -25.60 -13.48 9.06
C THR A 133 -25.90 -13.43 7.57
N LYS A 134 -27.14 -13.75 7.19
CA LYS A 134 -27.62 -13.60 5.82
C LYS A 134 -27.65 -12.14 5.37
N ALA A 135 -28.00 -11.22 6.26
CA ALA A 135 -27.99 -9.79 5.97
C ALA A 135 -26.60 -9.27 5.58
N PHE A 136 -25.54 -9.74 6.24
CA PHE A 136 -24.18 -9.40 5.81
C PHE A 136 -23.86 -9.95 4.42
N GLU A 137 -24.25 -11.18 4.11
CA GLU A 137 -24.04 -11.77 2.78
C GLU A 137 -24.73 -10.97 1.67
N GLU A 138 -25.90 -10.39 1.95
CA GLU A 138 -26.62 -9.50 1.04
C GLU A 138 -25.97 -8.11 0.96
N ALA A 139 -25.42 -7.59 2.06
CA ALA A 139 -24.81 -6.26 2.13
C ALA A 139 -23.35 -6.19 1.66
N LYS A 140 -22.57 -7.27 1.79
CA LYS A 140 -21.10 -7.25 1.60
C LYS A 140 -20.68 -6.77 0.22
N GLY A 141 -21.46 -7.13 -0.82
CA GLY A 141 -21.22 -6.71 -2.20
C GLY A 141 -21.27 -5.20 -2.41
N ALA A 142 -22.16 -4.49 -1.71
CA ALA A 142 -22.30 -3.03 -1.83
C ALA A 142 -21.07 -2.27 -1.33
N PHE A 143 -20.33 -2.86 -0.39
CA PHE A 143 -19.15 -2.25 0.24
C PHE A 143 -17.82 -2.88 -0.21
N GLY A 144 -17.87 -3.89 -1.10
CA GLY A 144 -16.70 -4.65 -1.53
C GLY A 144 -16.06 -5.45 -0.41
N PHE A 145 -16.88 -5.94 0.52
CA PHE A 145 -16.45 -6.79 1.63
C PHE A 145 -16.55 -8.27 1.29
N GLU A 146 -15.67 -9.05 1.89
CA GLU A 146 -15.68 -10.50 1.87
C GLU A 146 -15.26 -11.05 3.24
N ARG A 147 -15.64 -12.30 3.54
CA ARG A 147 -15.16 -12.98 4.73
C ARG A 147 -13.73 -13.46 4.53
N ALA A 148 -12.91 -13.38 5.57
CA ALA A 148 -11.50 -13.76 5.51
C ALA A 148 -11.26 -15.18 4.97
N ALA A 149 -12.16 -16.12 5.30
CA ALA A 149 -12.08 -17.50 4.81
C ALA A 149 -12.37 -17.65 3.31
N ASP A 150 -13.09 -16.70 2.71
CA ASP A 150 -13.55 -16.72 1.32
C ASP A 150 -12.61 -15.95 0.39
N VAL A 151 -11.87 -14.96 0.92
CA VAL A 151 -10.97 -14.13 0.11
C VAL A 151 -9.87 -14.97 -0.55
N ARG A 152 -9.71 -14.76 -1.86
CA ARG A 152 -8.61 -15.32 -2.65
C ARG A 152 -7.85 -14.22 -3.39
N PHE A 153 -6.54 -14.36 -3.46
CA PHE A 153 -5.63 -13.53 -4.24
C PHE A 153 -4.83 -14.45 -5.16
N ASP A 154 -4.97 -14.28 -6.47
CA ASP A 154 -4.43 -15.20 -7.48
C ASP A 154 -4.78 -16.67 -7.16
N ASP A 155 -6.07 -16.92 -6.89
CA ASP A 155 -6.63 -18.22 -6.49
C ASP A 155 -6.08 -18.83 -5.18
N LEU A 156 -5.23 -18.11 -4.44
CA LEU A 156 -4.64 -18.55 -3.19
C LEU A 156 -5.31 -17.88 -1.97
N PRO A 157 -5.44 -18.57 -0.83
CA PRO A 157 -5.70 -17.92 0.45
C PRO A 157 -4.63 -16.86 0.76
N LEU A 158 -4.99 -15.80 1.49
CA LEU A 158 -4.09 -14.67 1.79
C LEU A 158 -2.69 -15.07 2.26
N ASN A 159 -2.59 -15.99 3.23
CA ASN A 159 -1.29 -16.36 3.79
C ASN A 159 -0.39 -17.05 2.74
N GLU A 160 -0.99 -17.92 1.92
CA GLU A 160 -0.29 -18.60 0.82
C GLU A 160 0.10 -17.61 -0.29
N TYR A 161 -0.77 -16.65 -0.61
CA TYR A 161 -0.45 -15.57 -1.54
C TYR A 161 0.71 -14.70 -1.04
N ILE A 162 0.72 -14.30 0.23
CA ILE A 162 1.85 -13.53 0.77
C ILE A 162 3.13 -14.39 0.80
N ASP A 163 3.04 -15.68 1.12
CA ASP A 163 4.20 -16.58 1.08
C ASP A 163 4.76 -16.73 -0.34
N SER A 164 3.91 -16.80 -1.37
CA SER A 164 4.36 -16.82 -2.77
C SER A 164 5.03 -15.50 -3.17
N VAL A 165 4.45 -14.37 -2.81
CA VAL A 165 5.07 -13.04 -3.04
C VAL A 165 6.43 -12.94 -2.36
N ILE A 166 6.58 -13.44 -1.12
CA ILE A 166 7.87 -13.47 -0.41
C ILE A 166 8.89 -14.33 -1.16
N ALA A 167 8.47 -15.49 -1.68
CA ALA A 167 9.34 -16.37 -2.46
C ALA A 167 9.80 -15.69 -3.75
N ASP A 168 8.89 -15.02 -4.46
CA ASP A 168 9.19 -14.28 -5.69
C ASP A 168 10.17 -13.13 -5.42
N MET A 169 9.99 -12.37 -4.34
CA MET A 169 10.91 -11.31 -3.94
C MET A 169 12.32 -11.86 -3.65
N ARG A 170 12.42 -12.99 -2.94
CA ARG A 170 13.70 -13.66 -2.68
C ARG A 170 14.38 -14.11 -3.98
N ALA A 171 13.61 -14.67 -4.91
CA ALA A 171 14.14 -15.10 -6.21
C ALA A 171 14.63 -13.91 -7.06
N ALA A 172 13.95 -12.77 -6.99
CA ALA A 172 14.27 -11.56 -7.74
C ALA A 172 15.27 -10.60 -7.04
N GLN A 173 15.73 -10.93 -5.83
CA GLN A 173 16.60 -10.06 -5.01
C GLN A 173 17.89 -9.65 -5.73
N GLY A 174 18.55 -10.60 -6.40
CA GLY A 174 19.83 -10.37 -7.06
C GLY A 174 20.92 -9.88 -6.10
N LYS A 175 21.44 -8.68 -6.35
CA LYS A 175 22.50 -8.00 -5.58
C LYS A 175 21.98 -7.10 -4.45
N MET A 176 20.66 -6.98 -4.28
CA MET A 176 20.09 -6.25 -3.14
C MET A 176 20.56 -6.91 -1.83
N PRO A 177 21.12 -6.17 -0.85
CA PRO A 177 21.47 -6.70 0.45
C PRO A 177 20.27 -7.28 1.19
N ASP A 178 20.49 -8.34 1.97
CA ASP A 178 19.43 -9.00 2.75
C ASP A 178 18.70 -8.06 3.70
N ALA A 179 19.40 -7.08 4.28
CA ALA A 179 18.80 -6.07 5.16
C ALA A 179 17.78 -5.19 4.43
N ASP A 180 17.97 -4.95 3.13
CA ASP A 180 17.04 -4.17 2.31
C ASP A 180 15.84 -5.00 1.89
N LEU A 181 16.07 -6.25 1.47
CA LEU A 181 14.99 -7.20 1.23
C LEU A 181 14.11 -7.35 2.47
N GLN A 182 14.72 -7.47 3.66
CA GLN A 182 14.02 -7.70 4.92
C GLN A 182 12.99 -6.60 5.22
N ALA A 183 13.25 -5.34 4.84
CA ALA A 183 12.28 -4.25 5.02
C ALA A 183 10.96 -4.53 4.27
N PHE A 184 11.02 -5.02 3.02
CA PHE A 184 9.83 -5.39 2.25
C PHE A 184 9.12 -6.61 2.83
N LEU A 185 9.88 -7.60 3.29
CA LEU A 185 9.32 -8.79 3.93
C LEU A 185 8.59 -8.44 5.24
N ASP A 186 9.10 -7.48 6.00
CA ASP A 186 8.47 -7.02 7.24
C ASP A 186 7.20 -6.22 6.97
N GLN A 187 7.16 -5.38 5.93
CA GLN A 187 5.91 -4.73 5.48
C GLN A 187 4.83 -5.78 5.12
N LEU A 188 5.19 -6.83 4.37
CA LEU A 188 4.26 -7.92 4.05
C LEU A 188 3.78 -8.69 5.28
N ARG A 189 4.64 -8.90 6.28
CA ARG A 189 4.26 -9.52 7.56
C ARG A 189 3.33 -8.62 8.36
N HIS A 190 3.56 -7.31 8.38
CA HIS A 190 2.66 -6.37 9.04
C HIS A 190 1.28 -6.33 8.39
N GLU A 191 1.22 -6.38 7.05
CA GLU A 191 -0.06 -6.49 6.36
C GLU A 191 -0.75 -7.83 6.67
N ARG A 192 -0.01 -8.95 6.64
CA ARG A 192 -0.52 -10.28 7.03
C ARG A 192 -1.13 -10.26 8.44
N ASP A 193 -0.40 -9.74 9.43
CA ASP A 193 -0.84 -9.66 10.81
C ASP A 193 -2.08 -8.77 10.97
N SER A 194 -2.10 -7.62 10.27
CA SER A 194 -3.22 -6.68 10.30
C SER A 194 -4.49 -7.31 9.71
N VAL A 195 -4.37 -8.06 8.63
CA VAL A 195 -5.51 -8.68 7.95
C VAL A 195 -6.01 -9.91 8.70
N ASN A 196 -5.10 -10.74 9.24
CA ASN A 196 -5.48 -11.92 10.05
C ASN A 196 -6.16 -11.54 11.39
N ALA A 197 -6.09 -10.27 11.80
CA ALA A 197 -6.83 -9.74 12.94
C ALA A 197 -8.29 -9.38 12.61
N GLN A 198 -8.72 -9.47 11.34
CA GLN A 198 -10.05 -9.12 10.86
C GLN A 198 -10.76 -10.35 10.28
N GLU A 199 -12.08 -10.40 10.40
CA GLU A 199 -12.93 -11.40 9.73
C GLU A 199 -13.57 -10.81 8.46
N ILE A 200 -13.90 -9.53 8.46
CA ILE A 200 -14.49 -8.83 7.31
C ILE A 200 -13.39 -8.03 6.62
N LEU A 201 -13.08 -8.40 5.39
CA LEU A 201 -11.96 -7.86 4.61
C LEU A 201 -12.46 -7.09 3.39
N ARG A 202 -11.66 -6.13 2.90
CA ARG A 202 -11.80 -5.56 1.55
C ARG A 202 -10.65 -6.04 0.67
N PRO A 203 -10.85 -7.09 -0.14
CA PRO A 203 -9.78 -7.68 -0.95
C PRO A 203 -9.08 -6.65 -1.85
N SER A 204 -9.82 -5.72 -2.43
CA SER A 204 -9.27 -4.69 -3.32
C SER A 204 -8.23 -3.78 -2.63
N ILE A 205 -8.46 -3.43 -1.37
CA ILE A 205 -7.53 -2.59 -0.59
C ILE A 205 -6.28 -3.39 -0.21
N ILE A 206 -6.46 -4.63 0.22
CA ILE A 206 -5.36 -5.52 0.63
C ILE A 206 -4.48 -5.85 -0.58
N SER A 207 -5.09 -6.23 -1.70
CA SER A 207 -4.41 -6.49 -2.97
C SER A 207 -3.60 -5.28 -3.39
N LYS A 208 -4.19 -4.08 -3.40
CA LYS A 208 -3.48 -2.85 -3.74
C LYS A 208 -2.25 -2.62 -2.85
N ARG A 209 -2.36 -2.81 -1.54
CA ARG A 209 -1.22 -2.63 -0.62
C ARG A 209 -0.09 -3.63 -0.89
N ILE A 210 -0.43 -4.90 -1.13
CA ILE A 210 0.55 -5.93 -1.45
C ILE A 210 1.23 -5.61 -2.79
N GLU A 211 0.47 -5.18 -3.80
CA GLU A 211 1.02 -4.75 -5.10
C GLU A 211 1.90 -3.50 -4.98
N ASP A 212 1.54 -2.53 -4.14
CA ASP A 212 2.37 -1.35 -3.88
C ASP A 212 3.73 -1.75 -3.27
N ILE A 213 3.75 -2.74 -2.35
CA ILE A 213 4.99 -3.27 -1.77
C ILE A 213 5.80 -4.03 -2.84
N LYS A 214 5.16 -4.88 -3.66
CA LYS A 214 5.80 -5.58 -4.79
C LYS A 214 6.43 -4.62 -5.78
N ALA A 215 5.70 -3.56 -6.15
CA ALA A 215 6.18 -2.54 -7.08
C ALA A 215 7.38 -1.77 -6.51
N SER A 216 7.35 -1.44 -5.21
CA SER A 216 8.49 -0.79 -4.54
C SER A 216 9.72 -1.70 -4.50
N PHE A 217 9.52 -2.97 -4.12
CA PHE A 217 10.60 -3.97 -4.13
C PHE A 217 11.22 -4.11 -5.52
N LYS A 218 10.40 -4.31 -6.56
CA LYS A 218 10.88 -4.48 -7.94
C LYS A 218 11.71 -3.27 -8.37
N ARG A 219 11.25 -2.06 -8.06
CA ARG A 219 11.99 -0.82 -8.34
C ARG A 219 13.34 -0.80 -7.62
N ALA A 220 13.35 -1.01 -6.31
CA ALA A 220 14.59 -1.04 -5.53
C ALA A 220 15.55 -2.13 -6.02
N ALA A 221 15.04 -3.31 -6.39
CA ALA A 221 15.83 -4.41 -6.92
C ALA A 221 16.44 -4.08 -8.28
N LEU A 222 15.70 -3.44 -9.19
CA LEU A 222 16.26 -2.99 -10.48
C LEU A 222 17.42 -2.02 -10.28
N PHE A 223 17.28 -1.07 -9.34
CA PHE A 223 18.34 -0.11 -8.99
C PHE A 223 19.53 -0.77 -8.28
N ALA A 224 19.30 -1.79 -7.44
CA ALA A 224 20.37 -2.55 -6.78
C ALA A 224 21.19 -3.42 -7.75
N ASN A 225 20.55 -3.90 -8.81
CA ASN A 225 21.11 -4.87 -9.76
C ASN A 225 21.85 -4.24 -10.94
N VAL A 226 22.19 -2.96 -10.84
CA VAL A 226 22.94 -2.25 -11.87
C VAL A 226 24.37 -2.77 -11.97
N LYS A 227 24.80 -3.04 -13.21
CA LYS A 227 26.18 -3.33 -13.57
C LYS A 227 26.96 -2.02 -13.58
N PRO A 228 28.16 -1.98 -12.99
CA PRO A 228 29.03 -0.82 -13.13
C PRO A 228 29.34 -0.58 -14.60
N GLU A 229 29.34 0.70 -14.99
CA GLU A 229 29.91 1.10 -16.28
C GLU A 229 31.37 0.65 -16.36
N SER A 230 31.79 0.16 -17.51
CA SER A 230 33.19 -0.21 -17.74
C SER A 230 33.79 0.54 -18.93
N TYR A 231 35.04 0.95 -18.76
CA TYR A 231 35.84 1.61 -19.79
C TYR A 231 36.94 0.66 -20.30
N ASP A 232 36.90 0.33 -21.59
CA ASP A 232 37.97 -0.43 -22.25
C ASP A 232 39.06 0.54 -22.72
N THR A 233 40.24 0.42 -22.12
CA THR A 233 41.40 1.28 -22.42
C THR A 233 41.98 1.06 -23.81
N LYS A 234 41.78 -0.12 -24.42
CA LYS A 234 42.31 -0.43 -25.76
C LYS A 234 41.45 0.20 -26.85
N SER A 235 40.13 0.01 -26.78
CA SER A 235 39.19 0.62 -27.71
C SER A 235 38.82 2.07 -27.35
N LYS A 236 39.19 2.51 -26.13
CA LYS A 236 38.77 3.79 -25.54
C LYS A 236 37.26 3.98 -25.55
N SER A 237 36.52 2.91 -25.27
CA SER A 237 35.06 2.88 -25.33
C SER A 237 34.43 2.48 -24.01
N TYR A 238 33.19 2.91 -23.82
CA TYR A 238 32.39 2.56 -22.66
C TYR A 238 31.42 1.42 -23.00
N SER A 239 31.10 0.60 -22.01
CA SER A 239 30.02 -0.40 -22.08
C SER A 239 29.21 -0.37 -20.79
N ASP A 240 27.97 -0.89 -20.87
CA ASP A 240 26.98 -0.81 -19.79
C ASP A 240 26.71 0.64 -19.33
N VAL A 241 26.79 1.59 -20.26
CA VAL A 241 26.42 2.99 -20.00
C VAL A 241 24.91 3.09 -19.87
N ILE A 242 24.46 3.45 -18.68
CA ILE A 242 23.04 3.67 -18.37
C ILE A 242 22.74 5.08 -17.87
N SER A 243 23.77 5.84 -17.50
CA SER A 243 23.71 7.26 -17.16
C SER A 243 25.02 7.95 -17.54
N LEU A 244 25.01 9.28 -17.65
CA LEU A 244 26.19 10.07 -18.05
C LEU A 244 27.13 10.41 -16.89
N ASP A 245 26.80 9.98 -15.67
CA ASP A 245 27.57 10.21 -14.44
C ASP A 245 28.17 8.91 -13.88
N GLY A 246 28.34 7.89 -14.74
CA GLY A 246 28.91 6.60 -14.37
C GLY A 246 28.08 5.82 -13.35
N GLY A 247 26.76 6.04 -13.30
CA GLY A 247 25.84 5.38 -12.38
C GLY A 247 25.79 5.98 -10.96
N ALA A 248 26.38 7.15 -10.74
CA ALA A 248 26.39 7.79 -9.42
C ALA A 248 24.98 8.17 -8.94
N ALA A 249 24.17 8.82 -9.79
CA ALA A 249 22.78 9.17 -9.49
C ALA A 249 21.94 7.94 -9.21
N ILE A 250 22.12 6.87 -9.98
CA ILE A 250 21.39 5.60 -9.82
C ILE A 250 21.74 4.93 -8.48
N SER A 251 23.03 4.87 -8.16
CA SER A 251 23.49 4.32 -6.87
C SER A 251 22.95 5.12 -5.68
N GLN A 252 22.86 6.44 -5.81
CA GLN A 252 22.25 7.29 -4.80
C GLN A 252 20.73 7.06 -4.72
N GLY A 253 20.04 6.95 -5.85
CA GLY A 253 18.61 6.67 -5.90
C GLY A 253 18.27 5.35 -5.21
N TYR A 254 19.07 4.30 -5.46
CA TYR A 254 18.96 3.02 -4.77
C TYR A 254 18.98 3.18 -3.23
N ARG A 255 19.98 3.90 -2.70
CA ARG A 255 20.12 4.12 -1.25
C ARG A 255 18.90 4.81 -0.67
N VAL A 256 18.41 5.84 -1.34
CA VAL A 256 17.21 6.58 -0.91
C VAL A 256 15.98 5.67 -0.90
N PHE A 257 15.79 4.84 -1.93
CA PHE A 257 14.68 3.87 -1.96
C PHE A 257 14.76 2.88 -0.80
N ALA A 258 15.94 2.25 -0.61
CA ALA A 258 16.17 1.30 0.47
C ALA A 258 15.94 1.92 1.86
N ASP A 259 16.46 3.13 2.10
CA ASP A 259 16.28 3.84 3.37
C ASP A 259 14.82 4.22 3.63
N CYS A 260 14.09 4.65 2.59
CA CYS A 260 12.65 4.93 2.70
C CYS A 260 11.87 3.66 3.07
N ASP A 261 12.13 2.52 2.42
CA ASP A 261 11.40 1.28 2.68
C ASP A 261 11.74 0.68 4.06
N ARG A 262 12.99 0.81 4.53
CA ARG A 262 13.36 0.48 5.93
C ARG A 262 12.59 1.35 6.92
N GLN A 263 12.50 2.65 6.67
CA GLN A 263 11.79 3.57 7.56
C GLN A 263 10.29 3.29 7.57
N ILE A 264 9.67 3.00 6.41
CA ILE A 264 8.26 2.61 6.34
C ILE A 264 8.02 1.35 7.18
N ALA A 265 8.83 0.31 7.02
CA ALA A 265 8.70 -0.93 7.80
C ALA A 265 8.78 -0.66 9.32
N GLN A 266 9.75 0.16 9.75
CA GLN A 266 9.88 0.54 11.16
C GLN A 266 8.67 1.31 11.70
N LEU A 267 8.14 2.26 10.92
CA LEU A 267 6.96 3.04 11.30
C LEU A 267 5.70 2.17 11.37
N GLU A 268 5.56 1.21 10.47
CA GLU A 268 4.47 0.22 10.50
C GLU A 268 4.58 -0.70 11.71
N GLU A 269 5.79 -1.12 12.08
CA GLU A 269 6.02 -1.90 13.30
C GLU A 269 5.63 -1.09 14.55
N GLN A 270 6.03 0.19 14.63
CA GLN A 270 5.64 1.09 15.71
C GLN A 270 4.13 1.26 15.78
N ARG A 271 3.47 1.43 14.63
CA ARG A 271 2.01 1.54 14.54
C ARG A 271 1.31 0.26 15.02
N SER A 272 1.83 -0.90 14.65
CA SER A 272 1.33 -2.20 15.12
C SER A 272 1.51 -2.37 16.64
N LYS A 273 2.68 -2.01 17.17
CA LYS A 273 2.95 -2.01 18.62
C LYS A 273 2.00 -1.07 19.37
N LEU A 274 1.75 0.12 18.82
CA LEU A 274 0.82 1.10 19.42
C LEU A 274 -0.60 0.51 19.57
N LEU A 275 -1.13 -0.12 18.52
CA LEU A 275 -2.44 -0.76 18.57
C LEU A 275 -2.53 -1.89 19.61
N LYS A 276 -1.46 -2.69 19.75
CA LYS A 276 -1.36 -3.75 20.78
C LYS A 276 -1.33 -3.21 22.21
N HIS A 277 -0.92 -1.96 22.41
CA HIS A 277 -0.85 -1.31 23.73
C HIS A 277 -1.96 -0.27 23.96
N SER A 278 -2.95 -0.20 23.07
CA SER A 278 -4.05 0.77 23.11
C SER A 278 -4.78 0.84 24.45
N GLY A 279 -4.95 -0.29 25.15
CA GLY A 279 -5.60 -0.34 26.47
C GLY A 279 -4.86 0.37 27.62
N LYS A 280 -3.64 0.88 27.41
CA LYS A 280 -2.86 1.62 28.41
C LYS A 280 -2.78 3.12 28.15
N LEU A 281 -3.19 3.57 26.96
CA LEU A 281 -3.16 4.97 26.56
C LEU A 281 -4.57 5.54 26.62
N ASP A 282 -4.69 6.83 26.88
CA ASP A 282 -5.96 7.51 26.64
C ASP A 282 -6.26 7.55 25.12
N VAL A 283 -7.55 7.58 24.78
CA VAL A 283 -7.99 7.54 23.38
C VAL A 283 -7.43 8.72 22.56
N PRO A 284 -7.42 9.97 23.06
CA PRO A 284 -6.83 11.09 22.32
C PRO A 284 -5.34 10.91 21.99
N GLU A 285 -4.53 10.47 22.95
CA GLU A 285 -3.09 10.24 22.78
C GLU A 285 -2.83 9.12 21.78
N LEU A 286 -3.58 8.02 21.90
CA LEU A 286 -3.52 6.90 20.95
C LEU A 286 -3.81 7.37 19.52
N LEU A 287 -4.87 8.17 19.33
CA LEU A 287 -5.23 8.73 18.03
C LEU A 287 -4.13 9.64 17.49
N MET A 288 -3.60 10.55 18.31
CA MET A 288 -2.51 11.45 17.91
C MET A 288 -1.28 10.68 17.43
N GLN A 289 -0.81 9.70 18.22
CA GLN A 289 0.37 8.91 17.85
C GLN A 289 0.13 8.10 16.57
N PHE A 290 -1.05 7.48 16.42
CA PHE A 290 -1.38 6.72 15.21
C PHE A 290 -1.34 7.59 13.96
N LEU A 291 -1.79 8.84 14.06
CA LEU A 291 -1.83 9.78 12.95
C LEU A 291 -0.48 10.35 12.62
N MET A 292 0.34 10.65 13.64
CA MET A 292 1.73 11.05 13.43
C MET A 292 2.50 9.97 12.66
N LEU A 293 2.35 8.69 13.06
CA LEU A 293 2.97 7.56 12.35
C LEU A 293 2.44 7.43 10.92
N THR A 294 1.12 7.54 10.72
CA THR A 294 0.51 7.49 9.38
C THR A 294 0.99 8.62 8.47
N LYS A 295 1.10 9.84 9.02
CA LYS A 295 1.67 10.99 8.32
C LYS A 295 3.13 10.74 7.93
N GLN A 296 3.95 10.26 8.86
CA GLN A 296 5.36 9.96 8.60
C GLN A 296 5.52 8.90 7.51
N ILE A 297 4.70 7.83 7.51
CA ILE A 297 4.69 6.83 6.43
C ILE A 297 4.39 7.48 5.08
N ASN A 298 3.38 8.35 5.01
CA ASN A 298 3.02 9.04 3.76
C ASN A 298 4.09 10.03 3.30
N ASP A 299 4.74 10.73 4.22
CA ASP A 299 5.85 11.64 3.93
C ASP A 299 7.05 10.85 3.39
N THR A 300 7.41 9.72 4.00
CA THR A 300 8.48 8.84 3.50
C THR A 300 8.16 8.25 2.12
N LYS A 301 6.90 7.84 1.87
CA LYS A 301 6.44 7.44 0.53
C LYS A 301 6.60 8.58 -0.48
N SER A 302 6.26 9.81 -0.09
CA SER A 302 6.42 10.99 -0.95
C SER A 302 7.89 11.27 -1.29
N VAL A 303 8.82 11.10 -0.34
CA VAL A 303 10.27 11.20 -0.59
C VAL A 303 10.73 10.15 -1.60
N ARG A 304 10.26 8.90 -1.46
CA ARG A 304 10.56 7.81 -2.39
C ARG A 304 10.10 8.15 -3.81
N GLU A 305 8.86 8.59 -3.99
CA GLU A 305 8.34 8.96 -5.32
C GLU A 305 9.02 10.22 -5.90
N ALA A 306 9.44 11.16 -5.05
CA ALA A 306 10.21 12.33 -5.47
C ALA A 306 11.60 11.95 -5.98
N GLU A 307 12.27 10.99 -5.34
CA GLU A 307 13.55 10.48 -5.83
C GLU A 307 13.39 9.76 -7.18
N GLU A 308 12.32 8.97 -7.38
CA GLU A 308 12.06 8.39 -8.69
C GLU A 308 11.86 9.46 -9.77
N SER A 309 11.13 10.53 -9.45
CA SER A 309 10.93 11.66 -10.37
C SER A 309 12.26 12.33 -10.72
N LYS A 310 13.18 12.45 -9.75
CA LYS A 310 14.54 12.94 -9.99
C LYS A 310 15.34 12.00 -10.90
N GLN A 311 15.26 10.68 -10.67
CA GLN A 311 15.91 9.69 -11.54
C GLN A 311 15.35 9.74 -12.98
N GLN A 312 14.03 9.94 -13.14
CA GLN A 312 13.40 10.13 -14.46
C GLN A 312 13.92 11.39 -15.16
N ASN A 313 14.13 12.48 -14.41
CA ASN A 313 14.72 13.71 -14.94
C ASN A 313 16.18 13.51 -15.37
N GLU A 314 17.00 12.78 -14.62
CA GLU A 314 18.39 12.46 -15.02
C GLU A 314 18.45 11.59 -16.27
N LEU A 315 17.56 10.60 -16.39
CA LEU A 315 17.43 9.81 -17.62
C LEU A 315 16.99 10.69 -18.79
N SER A 316 16.02 11.58 -18.59
CA SER A 316 15.53 12.51 -19.62
C SER A 316 16.63 13.44 -20.11
N LYS A 317 17.51 13.93 -19.23
CA LYS A 317 18.70 14.72 -19.62
C LYS A 317 19.65 13.92 -20.51
N THR A 318 19.75 12.61 -20.30
CA THR A 318 20.60 11.72 -21.11
C THR A 318 20.03 11.56 -22.53
N TYR A 319 18.71 11.37 -22.64
CA TYR A 319 18.02 11.36 -23.93
C TYR A 319 18.11 12.72 -24.65
N ALA A 320 17.93 13.83 -23.93
CA ALA A 320 18.06 15.17 -24.50
C ALA A 320 19.47 15.42 -25.05
N ALA A 321 20.52 14.98 -24.34
CA ALA A 321 21.89 15.09 -24.83
C ALA A 321 22.13 14.31 -26.13
N MET A 322 21.47 13.16 -26.32
CA MET A 322 21.49 12.43 -27.59
C MET A 322 20.69 13.16 -28.68
N GLN A 323 19.52 13.73 -28.36
CA GLN A 323 18.74 14.52 -29.31
C GLN A 323 19.52 15.74 -29.80
N ASP A 324 20.21 16.45 -28.90
CA ASP A 324 21.09 17.57 -29.26
C ASP A 324 22.20 17.14 -30.21
N ALA A 325 22.79 15.96 -29.98
CA ALA A 325 23.79 15.37 -30.86
C ALA A 325 23.26 15.05 -32.26
N VAL A 326 22.04 14.49 -32.34
CA VAL A 326 21.36 14.22 -33.61
C VAL A 326 21.06 15.53 -34.33
N ASN A 327 20.55 16.55 -33.63
CA ASN A 327 20.25 17.85 -34.20
C ASN A 327 21.50 18.57 -34.73
N GLU A 328 22.61 18.50 -34.01
CA GLU A 328 23.90 19.02 -34.47
C GLU A 328 24.36 18.31 -35.74
N THR A 329 24.18 16.99 -35.82
CA THR A 329 24.51 16.19 -37.00
C THR A 329 23.62 16.54 -38.20
N LEU A 330 22.31 16.72 -37.97
CA LEU A 330 21.35 17.10 -39.02
C LEU A 330 21.67 18.47 -39.64
N ARG A 331 22.24 19.41 -38.88
CA ARG A 331 22.67 20.72 -39.39
C ARG A 331 23.82 20.64 -40.40
N LEU A 332 24.55 19.52 -40.46
CA LEU A 332 25.62 19.33 -41.44
C LEU A 332 25.09 19.03 -42.85
N PHE A 333 23.83 18.58 -42.97
CA PHE A 333 23.20 18.32 -44.26
C PHE A 333 22.72 19.64 -44.87
N ASN A 334 23.52 20.22 -45.77
CA ASN A 334 23.24 21.49 -46.45
C ASN A 334 22.16 21.41 -47.56
N GLY A 335 21.09 20.64 -47.35
CA GLY A 335 19.87 20.64 -48.17
C GLY A 335 19.94 20.14 -49.61
N ASN A 336 21.11 19.81 -50.16
CA ASN A 336 21.29 19.60 -51.61
C ASN A 336 21.78 18.21 -52.04
N ASP A 337 21.95 17.27 -51.12
CA ASP A 337 22.50 15.94 -51.47
C ASP A 337 21.94 14.86 -50.52
N GLU A 338 20.89 14.16 -51.00
CA GLU A 338 20.20 13.11 -50.23
C GLU A 338 21.11 11.90 -49.92
N ASP A 339 22.18 11.73 -50.70
CA ASP A 339 23.13 10.63 -50.57
C ASP A 339 24.29 10.90 -49.60
N GLN A 340 24.41 12.14 -49.10
CA GLN A 340 25.43 12.45 -48.08
C GLN A 340 25.21 11.62 -46.82
N LYS A 341 26.33 11.25 -46.18
CA LYS A 341 26.32 10.53 -44.92
C LYS A 341 27.25 11.22 -43.93
N TYR A 342 26.75 11.44 -42.72
CA TYR A 342 27.54 11.97 -41.62
C TYR A 342 27.48 11.01 -40.44
N SER A 343 28.62 10.83 -39.76
CA SER A 343 28.66 10.26 -38.42
C SER A 343 28.06 11.24 -37.42
N LEU A 344 27.75 10.76 -36.20
CA LEU A 344 27.33 11.66 -35.12
C LEU A 344 28.38 12.75 -34.89
N TYR A 345 27.95 14.00 -34.82
CA TYR A 345 28.76 15.23 -34.75
C TYR A 345 29.66 15.50 -35.98
N GLY A 346 29.63 14.66 -37.02
CA GLY A 346 30.57 14.74 -38.14
C GLY A 346 32.03 14.51 -37.74
N LYS A 347 32.28 13.80 -36.63
CA LYS A 347 33.61 13.55 -36.05
C LYS A 347 33.97 12.07 -36.08
N ASN A 348 35.27 11.77 -35.95
CA ASN A 348 35.72 10.42 -35.64
C ASN A 348 35.53 10.11 -34.16
N TYR A 349 35.42 8.82 -33.82
CA TYR A 349 35.22 8.40 -32.43
C TYR A 349 36.37 8.83 -31.50
N ALA A 350 37.61 8.83 -32.01
CA ALA A 350 38.79 9.22 -31.25
C ALA A 350 38.76 10.70 -30.83
N ASP A 351 38.07 11.55 -31.59
CA ASP A 351 37.97 12.99 -31.40
C ASP A 351 36.81 13.39 -30.46
N LEU A 352 36.00 12.41 -30.04
CA LEU A 352 34.89 12.63 -29.11
C LEU A 352 35.40 12.82 -27.68
N THR A 353 34.76 13.73 -26.95
CA THR A 353 34.90 13.83 -25.49
C THR A 353 34.37 12.57 -24.81
N ASP A 354 34.79 12.30 -23.58
CA ASP A 354 34.35 11.11 -22.84
C ASP A 354 32.82 11.07 -22.68
N ARG A 355 32.19 12.21 -22.40
CA ARG A 355 30.73 12.33 -22.33
C ARG A 355 30.06 12.00 -23.67
N GLN A 356 30.61 12.46 -24.79
CA GLN A 356 30.09 12.10 -26.11
C GLN A 356 30.27 10.61 -26.40
N LYS A 357 31.39 10.01 -25.99
CA LYS A 357 31.61 8.57 -26.11
C LYS A 357 30.62 7.76 -25.28
N MET A 358 30.28 8.21 -24.07
CA MET A 358 29.24 7.59 -23.23
C MET A 358 27.88 7.64 -23.92
N ILE A 359 27.47 8.82 -24.43
CA ILE A 359 26.22 8.98 -25.19
C ILE A 359 26.20 8.03 -26.39
N VAL A 360 27.24 8.04 -27.23
CA VAL A 360 27.33 7.15 -28.38
C VAL A 360 27.28 5.67 -27.95
N SER A 361 27.94 5.30 -26.86
CA SER A 361 27.97 3.90 -26.40
C SER A 361 26.61 3.44 -25.86
N MET A 362 25.87 4.32 -25.18
CA MET A 362 24.54 4.02 -24.62
C MET A 362 23.48 3.76 -25.72
N PHE A 363 23.54 4.51 -26.81
CA PHE A 363 22.56 4.50 -27.91
C PHE A 363 23.03 3.74 -29.16
N SER A 364 24.28 3.29 -29.19
CA SER A 364 24.80 2.45 -30.28
C SER A 364 24.28 1.03 -30.17
N THR A 365 23.85 0.41 -31.26
CA THR A 365 23.48 -1.02 -31.30
C THR A 365 24.62 -1.92 -30.82
N LEU A 366 25.88 -1.58 -31.16
CA LEU A 366 27.06 -2.41 -30.84
C LEU A 366 27.23 -2.63 -29.32
N TYR A 367 26.94 -1.62 -28.51
CA TYR A 367 27.09 -1.68 -27.05
C TYR A 367 25.73 -1.70 -26.35
N GLY A 368 24.74 -0.97 -26.84
CA GLY A 368 23.42 -0.79 -26.27
C GLY A 368 22.48 -2.00 -26.41
N ALA A 369 22.59 -2.81 -27.46
CA ALA A 369 21.63 -3.91 -27.68
C ALA A 369 21.75 -5.05 -26.65
N GLY A 370 22.93 -5.25 -26.07
CA GLY A 370 23.18 -6.21 -24.99
C GLY A 370 23.51 -5.54 -23.65
N ALA A 371 23.58 -4.21 -23.61
CA ALA A 371 23.80 -3.48 -22.37
C ALA A 371 22.55 -3.53 -21.49
N GLN A 372 22.79 -3.34 -20.19
CA GLN A 372 21.69 -3.14 -19.26
C GLN A 372 20.89 -1.87 -19.60
N GLN A 373 19.57 -1.96 -19.45
CA GLN A 373 18.70 -0.78 -19.53
C GLN A 373 18.82 0.05 -18.25
N HIS A 374 18.48 1.33 -18.32
CA HIS A 374 18.30 2.11 -17.11
C HIS A 374 17.16 1.47 -16.29
N PRO A 375 17.25 1.38 -14.94
CA PRO A 375 16.20 0.75 -14.13
C PRO A 375 14.78 1.26 -14.42
N LEU A 376 14.64 2.55 -14.75
CA LEU A 376 13.36 3.16 -15.14
C LEU A 376 12.90 2.81 -16.56
N GLU A 377 13.82 2.56 -17.49
CA GLU A 377 13.46 2.04 -18.82
C GLU A 377 12.87 0.63 -18.66
N GLU A 378 13.54 -0.22 -17.89
CA GLU A 378 13.08 -1.59 -17.62
C GLU A 378 11.76 -1.62 -16.83
N ALA A 379 11.64 -0.81 -15.78
CA ALA A 379 10.41 -0.71 -14.98
C ALA A 379 9.22 -0.19 -15.80
N GLY A 380 9.45 0.76 -16.70
CA GLY A 380 8.42 1.38 -17.53
C GLY A 380 8.16 0.67 -18.86
N GLY A 381 8.89 -0.40 -19.17
CA GLY A 381 8.81 -1.06 -20.48
C GLY A 381 9.22 -0.15 -21.64
N VAL A 382 10.08 0.84 -21.40
CA VAL A 382 10.54 1.79 -22.41
C VAL A 382 11.75 1.19 -23.13
N ALA A 383 11.55 0.81 -24.40
CA ALA A 383 12.66 0.36 -25.24
C ALA A 383 13.56 1.55 -25.58
N ARG A 384 14.85 1.46 -25.22
CA ARG A 384 15.85 2.45 -25.63
C ARG A 384 15.98 2.45 -27.15
N ALA A 385 15.90 3.64 -27.77
CA ALA A 385 16.18 3.78 -29.20
C ALA A 385 17.64 3.42 -29.47
N LEU A 386 17.92 2.56 -30.46
CA LEU A 386 19.27 2.15 -30.81
C LEU A 386 19.54 2.40 -32.29
N MET A 387 20.77 2.79 -32.61
CA MET A 387 21.24 2.97 -33.99
C MET A 387 22.65 2.43 -34.14
N ASP A 388 23.00 1.91 -35.32
CA ASP A 388 24.34 1.37 -35.60
C ASP A 388 25.40 2.48 -35.76
N MET A 389 25.69 3.22 -34.69
CA MET A 389 26.60 4.38 -34.72
C MET A 389 28.09 3.98 -34.72
N LEU A 390 28.40 2.74 -34.38
CA LEU A 390 29.77 2.26 -34.18
C LEU A 390 30.01 0.96 -34.91
N SER A 391 31.07 0.92 -35.72
CA SER A 391 31.59 -0.29 -36.34
C SER A 391 32.92 -0.67 -35.70
N ARG A 392 33.17 -1.98 -35.58
CA ARG A 392 34.47 -2.52 -35.17
C ARG A 392 35.13 -3.19 -36.38
N SER A 393 36.26 -2.63 -36.82
CA SER A 393 37.07 -3.19 -37.91
C SER A 393 38.53 -3.32 -37.47
N GLN A 394 39.10 -4.53 -37.61
CA GLN A 394 40.49 -4.84 -37.24
C GLN A 394 40.88 -4.41 -35.80
N GLY A 395 39.92 -4.45 -34.86
CA GLY A 395 40.14 -4.03 -33.47
C GLY A 395 40.05 -2.53 -33.22
N HIS A 396 39.84 -1.72 -34.26
CA HIS A 396 39.60 -0.29 -34.15
C HIS A 396 38.10 0.02 -34.19
N LEU A 397 37.69 0.98 -33.35
CA LEU A 397 36.34 1.51 -33.34
C LEU A 397 36.24 2.70 -34.28
N SER A 398 35.28 2.68 -35.19
CA SER A 398 34.99 3.77 -36.12
C SER A 398 33.54 4.21 -35.99
N MET A 399 33.27 5.49 -36.20
CA MET A 399 31.88 5.97 -36.30
C MET A 399 31.29 5.52 -37.65
N THR A 400 30.07 5.01 -37.62
CA THR A 400 29.29 4.74 -38.82
C THR A 400 28.59 6.02 -39.28
N ALA A 401 28.61 6.29 -40.59
CA ALA A 401 27.94 7.44 -41.19
C ALA A 401 26.56 7.04 -41.72
N HIS A 402 25.57 7.88 -41.46
CA HIS A 402 24.17 7.66 -41.85
C HIS A 402 23.61 8.83 -42.66
N THR A 403 22.55 8.56 -43.42
CA THR A 403 21.84 9.58 -44.21
C THR A 403 20.97 10.48 -43.33
N SER A 404 20.53 11.61 -43.87
CA SER A 404 19.60 12.51 -43.17
C SER A 404 18.29 11.80 -42.78
N ALA A 405 17.75 10.95 -43.66
CA ALA A 405 16.54 10.18 -43.38
C ALA A 405 16.71 9.21 -42.19
N GLN A 406 17.88 8.56 -42.08
CA GLN A 406 18.19 7.65 -40.97
C GLN A 406 18.33 8.42 -39.64
N TRP A 407 19.01 9.57 -39.64
CA TRP A 407 19.12 10.43 -38.44
C TRP A 407 17.77 11.00 -38.01
N ASN A 408 16.93 11.43 -38.95
CA ASN A 408 15.56 11.88 -38.64
C ASN A 408 14.73 10.77 -38.01
N THR A 409 14.78 9.56 -38.56
CA THR A 409 14.07 8.38 -38.00
C THR A 409 14.52 8.10 -36.57
N PHE A 410 15.83 8.12 -36.33
CA PHE A 410 16.38 7.91 -34.99
C PHE A 410 15.99 9.05 -34.03
N GLY A 411 15.98 10.31 -34.50
CA GLY A 411 15.49 11.46 -33.74
C GLY A 411 14.02 11.34 -33.33
N THR A 412 13.16 10.81 -34.20
CA THR A 412 11.76 10.50 -33.87
C THR A 412 11.67 9.45 -32.75
N GLN A 413 12.42 8.35 -32.85
CA GLN A 413 12.43 7.29 -31.82
C GLN A 413 12.91 7.81 -30.46
N LEU A 414 13.93 8.66 -30.43
CA LEU A 414 14.37 9.32 -29.19
C LEU A 414 13.26 10.17 -28.57
N SER A 415 12.53 10.92 -29.40
CA SER A 415 11.43 11.80 -28.97
C SER A 415 10.26 11.01 -28.40
N GLU A 416 9.94 9.84 -28.96
CA GLU A 416 8.96 8.91 -28.41
C GLU A 416 9.38 8.37 -27.04
N GLY A 417 10.66 8.02 -26.87
CA GLY A 417 11.23 7.62 -25.58
C GLY A 417 11.08 8.71 -24.51
N VAL A 418 11.48 9.95 -24.82
CA VAL A 418 11.33 11.11 -23.91
C VAL A 418 9.86 11.37 -23.57
N THR A 419 8.95 11.27 -24.55
CA THR A 419 7.51 11.48 -24.33
C THR A 419 6.94 10.45 -23.35
N THR A 420 7.33 9.19 -23.51
CA THR A 420 6.90 8.11 -22.60
C THR A 420 7.43 8.31 -21.20
N LEU A 421 8.71 8.68 -21.05
CA LEU A 421 9.31 9.01 -19.75
C LEU A 421 8.60 10.22 -19.09
N GLY A 422 8.33 11.28 -19.87
CA GLY A 422 7.67 12.49 -19.37
C GLY A 422 6.23 12.26 -18.87
N ARG A 423 5.47 11.36 -19.50
CA ARG A 423 4.13 10.97 -19.03
C ARG A 423 4.18 10.32 -17.65
N ASN A 424 5.17 9.45 -17.41
CA ASN A 424 5.35 8.80 -16.11
C ASN A 424 5.69 9.83 -15.01
N THR A 425 6.50 10.85 -15.32
CA THR A 425 6.84 11.93 -14.38
C THR A 425 5.62 12.76 -13.97
N GLN A 426 4.72 13.07 -14.91
CA GLN A 426 3.49 13.81 -14.60
C GLN A 426 2.56 13.00 -13.68
N LEU A 427 2.40 11.70 -13.95
CA LEU A 427 1.61 10.81 -13.09
C LEU A 427 2.19 10.78 -11.67
N LYS A 428 3.51 10.65 -11.54
CA LYS A 428 4.20 10.66 -10.24
C LYS A 428 4.04 11.97 -9.48
N THR A 429 4.12 13.10 -10.19
CA THR A 429 3.90 14.42 -9.60
C THR A 429 2.47 14.58 -9.07
N ASN A 430 1.48 14.06 -9.80
CA ASN A 430 0.09 14.05 -9.35
C ASN A 430 -0.10 13.14 -8.13
N GLU A 431 0.53 11.96 -8.10
CA GLU A 431 0.53 11.05 -6.95
C GLU A 431 1.13 11.71 -5.71
N ILE A 432 2.30 12.36 -5.83
CA ILE A 432 2.96 13.09 -4.73
C ILE A 432 2.04 14.19 -4.20
N THR A 433 1.47 15.00 -5.10
CA THR A 433 0.56 16.10 -4.71
C THR A 433 -0.67 15.56 -3.98
N SER A 434 -1.25 14.47 -4.49
CA SER A 434 -2.41 13.82 -3.86
C SER A 434 -2.07 13.26 -2.47
N MET A 435 -0.92 12.60 -2.31
CA MET A 435 -0.48 12.10 -1.00
C MET A 435 -0.26 13.23 0.01
N GLN A 436 0.35 14.34 -0.41
CA GLN A 436 0.57 15.51 0.46
C GLN A 436 -0.74 16.19 0.86
N GLN A 437 -1.67 16.35 -0.08
CA GLN A 437 -3.00 16.91 0.19
C GLN A 437 -3.80 16.02 1.14
N MET A 438 -3.80 14.70 0.92
CA MET A 438 -4.46 13.73 1.80
C MET A 438 -3.86 13.76 3.21
N SER A 439 -2.53 13.78 3.33
CA SER A 439 -1.81 13.87 4.60
C SER A 439 -2.18 15.13 5.38
N THR A 440 -2.20 16.29 4.70
CA THR A 440 -2.59 17.57 5.29
C THR A 440 -4.05 17.59 5.72
N SER A 441 -4.95 17.13 4.84
CA SER A 441 -6.39 17.10 5.10
C SER A 441 -6.75 16.19 6.27
N LEU A 442 -6.14 14.99 6.36
CA LEU A 442 -6.33 14.09 7.50
C LEU A 442 -5.87 14.72 8.81
N PHE A 443 -4.70 15.36 8.80
CA PHE A 443 -4.15 16.02 9.99
C PHE A 443 -5.04 17.17 10.47
N GLU A 444 -5.53 18.01 9.56
CA GLU A 444 -6.44 19.13 9.88
C GLU A 444 -7.79 18.63 10.41
N ALA A 445 -8.41 17.67 9.72
CA ALA A 445 -9.69 17.10 10.12
C ALA A 445 -9.63 16.53 11.54
N ILE A 446 -8.53 15.87 11.88
CA ILE A 446 -8.42 15.22 13.18
C ILE A 446 -7.95 16.17 14.27
N SER A 447 -7.05 17.12 13.97
CA SER A 447 -6.73 18.21 14.89
C SER A 447 -8.01 18.95 15.32
N LYS A 448 -8.94 19.15 14.38
CA LYS A 448 -10.27 19.70 14.67
C LYS A 448 -11.11 18.76 15.53
N THR A 449 -11.19 17.47 15.21
CA THR A 449 -11.93 16.47 16.00
C THR A 449 -11.41 16.34 17.43
N ILE A 450 -10.10 16.35 17.65
CA ILE A 450 -9.49 16.27 18.98
C ILE A 450 -9.76 17.54 19.76
N SER A 451 -9.60 18.71 19.12
CA SER A 451 -9.94 19.99 19.75
C SER A 451 -11.41 20.05 20.18
N ASN A 452 -12.31 19.53 19.35
CA ASN A 452 -13.73 19.41 19.66
C ASN A 452 -14.02 18.39 20.77
N SER A 453 -13.32 17.25 20.77
CA SER A 453 -13.48 16.23 21.82
C SER A 453 -13.02 16.77 23.17
N TYR A 454 -11.91 17.50 23.18
CA TYR A 454 -11.41 18.16 24.38
C TYR A 454 -12.36 19.27 24.87
N SER A 455 -12.92 20.08 23.97
CA SER A 455 -13.90 21.10 24.36
C SER A 455 -15.19 20.48 24.91
N LEU A 456 -15.64 19.36 24.34
CA LEU A 456 -16.77 18.58 24.86
C LEU A 456 -16.47 18.03 26.26
N LEU A 457 -15.30 17.40 26.46
CA LEU A 457 -14.87 16.90 27.77
C LEU A 457 -14.80 18.03 28.80
N GLN A 458 -14.26 19.20 28.42
CA GLN A 458 -14.24 20.37 29.31
C GLN A 458 -15.65 20.88 29.62
N SER A 459 -16.56 20.88 28.63
CA SER A 459 -17.95 21.31 28.85
C SER A 459 -18.69 20.38 29.82
N VAL A 460 -18.46 19.07 29.69
CA VAL A 460 -19.02 18.06 30.59
C VAL A 460 -18.41 18.20 31.98
N ALA A 461 -17.08 18.34 32.07
CA ALA A 461 -16.40 18.55 33.35
C ALA A 461 -16.88 19.82 34.08
N LYS A 462 -17.08 20.92 33.34
CA LYS A 462 -17.62 22.18 33.89
C LYS A 462 -19.09 22.08 34.31
N ASN A 463 -19.88 21.21 33.69
CA ASN A 463 -21.29 21.01 34.06
C ASN A 463 -21.45 20.01 35.22
N ILE A 464 -20.40 19.26 35.57
CA ILE A 464 -20.37 18.33 36.69
C ILE A 464 -19.79 18.99 37.96
N SER A 465 -18.94 20.02 37.82
CA SER A 465 -18.45 20.87 38.91
C SER A 465 -19.44 21.98 39.26
#